data_AF-A0A3M1ZVP2-F1
#
_entry.id   AF-A0A3M1ZVP2-F1
#
_cell.length_a   1.000
_cell.length_b   1.000
_cell.length_c   1.000
_cell.angle_alpha   90.00
_cell.angle_beta   90.00
_cell.angle_gamma   90.00
#
_symmetry.space_group_name_H-M   'P 1'
#
loop_
_entity.id
_entity.type
_entity.pdbx_description
1 polymer ?
#
loop_
_entity_poly.entity_id
_entity_poly.type
_entity_poly.pdbx_seq_one_letter_code
_entity_poly.pdbx_strand_id
1 'polypeptide(L)'
;MFNRYQIISLVSVLAILLSASIGNELLAQTSWTPYSGNPVMDFGASGSWDEGAVLLPFVIQDGDTLKMWYAGSAQSHIFGGLNIGYAWSLDGINWTRYSGNPVMTERPGEWDDWEVADPVVLQDGDTLRMWYGGRPLSSPSSPAGGAIGYATSVDGIHWNRLSAPVLERGAAGEWDDGIIVPGKVIKEGSTYKM
;
A
#
# COMPACT_ATOMS: atom_id res chain seq x y z
N MET A 1 45.47 -58.86 5.13
CA MET A 1 44.00 -58.85 5.11
C MET A 1 43.52 -57.99 6.27
N PHE A 2 43.18 -56.72 6.01
CA PHE A 2 42.60 -55.81 7.01
C PHE A 2 41.09 -55.72 6.78
N ASN A 3 40.33 -55.83 7.87
CA ASN A 3 38.91 -56.16 7.88
C ASN A 3 38.02 -54.91 7.73
N ARG A 4 37.07 -54.93 6.79
CA ARG A 4 36.29 -53.78 6.29
C ARG A 4 35.23 -53.22 7.25
N TYR A 5 35.14 -53.70 8.49
CA TYR A 5 34.00 -53.43 9.37
C TYR A 5 34.20 -52.33 10.43
N GLN A 6 35.38 -51.70 10.53
CA GLN A 6 35.60 -50.58 11.47
C GLN A 6 35.42 -49.18 10.85
N ILE A 7 35.21 -49.06 9.54
CA ILE A 7 35.05 -47.76 8.86
C ILE A 7 33.58 -47.31 8.79
N ILE A 8 32.63 -48.22 8.99
CA ILE A 8 31.20 -47.93 8.78
C ILE A 8 30.57 -47.21 10.00
N SER A 9 31.15 -47.29 11.21
CA SER A 9 30.55 -46.66 12.39
C SER A 9 30.95 -45.20 12.65
N LEU A 10 31.87 -44.62 11.86
CA LEU A 10 32.28 -43.22 12.03
C LEU A 10 31.66 -42.26 10.99
N VAL A 11 31.17 -42.78 9.86
CA VAL A 11 30.60 -41.95 8.78
C VAL A 11 29.12 -41.61 9.04
N SER A 12 28.43 -42.37 9.89
CA SER A 12 26.99 -42.17 10.15
C SER A 12 26.69 -41.13 11.24
N VAL A 13 27.64 -40.80 12.12
CA VAL A 13 27.44 -39.77 13.17
C VAL A 13 27.78 -38.36 12.65
N LEU A 14 28.66 -38.25 11.64
CA LEU A 14 29.05 -36.96 11.08
C LEU A 14 28.01 -36.37 10.09
N ALA A 15 27.14 -37.21 9.51
CA ALA A 15 26.10 -36.76 8.58
C ALA A 15 24.86 -36.17 9.28
N ILE A 16 24.63 -36.51 10.56
CA ILE A 16 23.48 -36.01 11.35
C ILE A 16 23.81 -34.68 12.05
N LEU A 17 25.09 -34.34 12.19
CA LEU A 17 25.53 -33.05 12.75
C LEU A 17 25.72 -31.94 11.70
N LEU A 18 25.54 -32.25 10.41
CA LEU A 18 25.53 -31.26 9.32
C LEU A 18 24.13 -30.90 8.81
N SER A 19 23.07 -31.31 9.51
CA SER A 19 21.71 -30.77 9.31
C SER A 19 21.36 -29.71 10.37
N ALA A 20 22.36 -29.19 11.09
CA ALA A 20 22.21 -28.07 12.00
C ALA A 20 21.79 -26.82 11.22
N SER A 21 20.49 -26.55 11.28
CA SER A 21 19.84 -25.26 11.05
C SER A 21 20.33 -24.49 9.82
N ILE A 22 19.75 -24.80 8.66
CA ILE A 22 19.39 -23.71 7.76
C ILE A 22 18.24 -23.00 8.47
N GLY A 23 18.57 -22.05 9.35
CA GLY A 23 17.59 -21.08 9.80
C GLY A 23 17.03 -20.42 8.54
N ASN A 24 15.71 -20.42 8.39
CA ASN A 24 15.07 -19.52 7.45
C ASN A 24 15.28 -18.10 7.98
N GLU A 25 16.50 -17.57 7.84
CA GLU A 25 16.71 -16.14 7.97
C GLU A 25 16.02 -15.53 6.77
N LEU A 26 14.82 -14.98 7.02
CA LEU A 26 14.21 -13.98 6.15
C LEU A 26 15.19 -12.81 6.10
N LEU A 27 16.14 -12.87 5.17
CA LEU A 27 17.02 -11.75 4.91
C LEU A 27 16.14 -10.64 4.33
N ALA A 28 16.14 -9.49 5.00
CA ALA A 28 15.53 -8.30 4.43
C ALA A 28 16.19 -8.01 3.07
N GLN A 29 15.39 -7.58 2.10
CA GLN A 29 15.93 -7.05 0.84
C GLN A 29 16.70 -5.76 1.16
N THR A 30 18.03 -5.81 1.13
CA THR A 30 18.90 -4.69 1.53
C THR A 30 19.48 -3.90 0.35
N SER A 31 19.32 -4.40 -0.89
CA SER A 31 19.85 -3.76 -2.09
C SER A 31 18.76 -3.57 -3.13
N TRP A 32 18.66 -2.37 -3.70
CA TRP A 32 17.69 -2.05 -4.75
C TRP A 32 18.41 -1.47 -5.96
N THR A 33 18.08 -1.99 -7.14
CA THR A 33 18.50 -1.43 -8.43
C THR A 33 17.30 -0.76 -9.08
N PRO A 34 17.28 0.58 -9.26
CA PRO A 34 16.21 1.25 -9.96
C PRO A 34 16.05 0.71 -11.38
N TYR A 35 14.81 0.53 -11.83
CA TYR A 35 14.54 0.19 -13.23
C TYR A 35 14.97 1.35 -14.13
N SER A 36 15.76 1.06 -15.16
CA SER A 36 16.31 2.10 -16.05
C SER A 36 15.24 2.81 -16.89
N GLY A 37 14.05 2.23 -17.03
CA GLY A 37 12.91 2.83 -17.73
C GLY A 37 11.95 3.60 -16.83
N ASN A 38 12.34 3.96 -15.60
CA ASN A 38 11.52 4.81 -14.74
C ASN A 38 11.24 6.20 -15.36
N PRO A 39 10.07 6.82 -15.10
CA PRO A 39 8.97 6.30 -14.27
C PRO A 39 8.18 5.19 -14.98
N VAL A 40 7.73 4.18 -14.23
CA VAL A 40 6.83 3.13 -14.76
C VAL A 40 5.39 3.59 -14.94
N MET A 41 5.05 4.75 -14.37
CA MET A 41 3.76 5.41 -14.52
C MET A 41 4.00 6.92 -14.50
N ASP A 42 3.89 7.55 -15.67
CA ASP A 42 4.00 9.00 -15.84
C ASP A 42 2.65 9.69 -15.56
N PHE A 43 2.55 11.01 -15.69
CA PHE A 43 1.28 11.73 -15.60
C PHE A 43 0.24 11.21 -16.60
N GLY A 44 -1.03 11.44 -16.26
CA GLY A 44 -2.13 11.20 -17.19
C GLY A 44 -2.03 12.09 -18.44
N ALA A 45 -2.72 11.69 -19.51
CA ALA A 45 -2.78 12.50 -20.73
C ALA A 45 -3.40 13.88 -20.47
N SER A 46 -3.13 14.87 -21.30
CA SER A 46 -3.71 16.21 -21.12
C SER A 46 -5.24 16.17 -21.07
N GLY A 47 -5.81 16.86 -20.08
CA GLY A 47 -7.23 16.88 -19.74
C GLY A 47 -7.70 15.71 -18.85
N SER A 48 -6.80 14.80 -18.46
CA SER A 48 -7.15 13.71 -17.55
C SER A 48 -7.10 14.14 -16.08
N TRP A 49 -7.81 13.39 -15.24
CA TRP A 49 -7.93 13.67 -13.80
C TRP A 49 -6.60 13.55 -13.03
N ASP A 50 -5.58 12.92 -13.61
CA ASP A 50 -4.24 12.71 -13.03
C ASP A 50 -3.13 13.35 -13.91
N GLU A 51 -3.46 14.36 -14.73
CA GLU A 51 -2.49 15.04 -15.60
C GLU A 51 -1.46 15.89 -14.84
N GLY A 52 -1.77 16.32 -13.60
CA GLY A 52 -0.93 17.20 -12.79
C GLY A 52 -0.16 16.50 -11.68
N ALA A 53 -0.63 15.32 -11.24
CA ALA A 53 -0.04 14.54 -10.16
C ALA A 53 -0.36 13.05 -10.29
N VAL A 54 0.67 12.21 -10.07
CA VAL A 54 0.58 10.75 -9.92
C VAL A 54 1.57 10.35 -8.81
N LEU A 55 1.08 9.93 -7.66
CA LEU A 55 1.88 9.75 -6.44
C LEU A 55 1.24 8.78 -5.45
N LEU A 56 1.98 8.44 -4.39
CA LEU A 56 1.53 7.59 -3.27
C LEU A 56 0.89 6.27 -3.72
N PRO A 57 1.56 5.45 -4.55
CA PRO A 57 1.02 4.17 -4.99
C PRO A 57 1.04 3.15 -3.86
N PHE A 58 0.01 2.31 -3.80
CA PHE A 58 -0.03 1.10 -3.00
C PHE A 58 -0.40 -0.08 -3.88
N VAL A 59 0.46 -1.10 -3.87
CA VAL A 59 0.35 -2.26 -4.75
C VAL A 59 0.12 -3.51 -3.93
N ILE A 60 -0.86 -4.31 -4.34
CA ILE A 60 -1.01 -5.71 -3.91
C ILE A 60 -0.89 -6.64 -5.11
N GLN A 61 -0.55 -7.89 -4.85
CA GLN A 61 -0.62 -8.96 -5.83
C GLN A 61 -1.90 -9.78 -5.61
N ASP A 62 -2.66 -10.00 -6.69
CA ASP A 62 -3.83 -10.86 -6.75
C ASP A 62 -3.70 -11.82 -7.94
N GLY A 63 -3.34 -13.07 -7.65
CA GLY A 63 -2.93 -14.04 -8.67
C GLY A 63 -1.76 -13.52 -9.51
N ASP A 64 -1.93 -13.53 -10.83
CA ASP A 64 -0.94 -13.03 -11.81
C ASP A 64 -1.04 -11.52 -12.05
N THR A 65 -1.94 -10.83 -11.35
CA THR A 65 -2.19 -9.39 -11.55
C THR A 65 -1.70 -8.59 -10.35
N LEU A 66 -0.87 -7.59 -10.61
CA LEU A 66 -0.58 -6.52 -9.68
C LEU A 66 -1.69 -5.47 -9.78
N LYS A 67 -2.21 -5.07 -8.64
CA LYS A 67 -3.27 -4.07 -8.49
C LYS A 67 -2.70 -2.88 -7.74
N MET A 68 -2.79 -1.69 -8.32
CA MET A 68 -2.32 -0.44 -7.74
C MET A 68 -3.49 0.49 -7.48
N TRP A 69 -3.53 1.05 -6.28
CA TRP A 69 -4.27 2.28 -6.00
C TRP A 69 -3.27 3.41 -5.82
N TYR A 70 -3.53 4.56 -6.40
CA TYR A 70 -2.60 5.68 -6.40
C TYR A 70 -3.35 7.00 -6.26
N ALA A 71 -2.71 8.01 -5.68
CA ALA A 71 -3.25 9.35 -5.61
C ALA A 71 -2.91 10.12 -6.90
N GLY A 72 -3.87 10.90 -7.40
CA GLY A 72 -3.68 11.77 -8.56
C GLY A 72 -4.55 13.01 -8.53
N SER A 73 -4.19 13.99 -9.36
CA SER A 73 -4.94 15.24 -9.51
C SER A 73 -4.69 15.86 -10.88
N ALA A 74 -5.69 16.58 -11.40
CA ALA A 74 -5.57 17.34 -12.64
C ALA A 74 -4.70 18.59 -12.43
N GLN A 75 -4.63 19.05 -11.18
CA GLN A 75 -3.82 20.20 -10.80
C GLN A 75 -2.44 19.72 -10.32
N SER A 76 -1.41 20.53 -10.55
CA SER A 76 -0.09 20.29 -9.95
C SER A 76 -0.13 20.67 -8.48
N HIS A 77 -0.72 19.80 -7.66
CA HIS A 77 -0.84 19.96 -6.22
C HIS A 77 -0.18 18.78 -5.52
N ILE A 78 0.83 19.12 -4.73
CA ILE A 78 1.44 18.19 -3.77
C ILE A 78 0.68 18.20 -2.42
N PHE A 79 -0.27 19.11 -2.23
CA PHE A 79 -0.97 19.36 -0.96
C PHE A 79 -2.47 19.74 -1.15
N GLY A 80 -3.21 18.96 -1.94
CA GLY A 80 -4.66 19.15 -2.06
C GLY A 80 -5.28 18.67 -3.36
N GLY A 81 -6.60 18.40 -3.34
CA GLY A 81 -7.35 17.98 -4.53
C GLY A 81 -6.91 16.63 -5.09
N LEU A 82 -6.31 15.78 -4.25
CA LEU A 82 -5.94 14.42 -4.61
C LEU A 82 -7.17 13.51 -4.54
N ASN A 83 -7.24 12.62 -5.52
CA ASN A 83 -8.23 11.57 -5.67
C ASN A 83 -7.51 10.22 -5.81
N ILE A 84 -8.18 9.11 -5.51
CA ILE A 84 -7.57 7.77 -5.65
C ILE A 84 -8.02 7.14 -6.96
N GLY A 85 -7.04 6.79 -7.80
CA GLY A 85 -7.21 5.99 -9.01
C GLY A 85 -6.81 4.54 -8.81
N TYR A 86 -7.18 3.71 -9.79
CA TYR A 86 -6.82 2.31 -9.89
C TYR A 86 -6.06 2.02 -11.19
N ALA A 87 -5.04 1.18 -11.11
CA ALA A 87 -4.31 0.66 -12.25
C ALA A 87 -3.92 -0.80 -12.00
N TRP A 88 -3.62 -1.53 -13.07
CA TRP A 88 -3.17 -2.92 -12.95
C TRP A 88 -2.00 -3.21 -13.89
N SER A 89 -1.23 -4.23 -13.56
CA SER A 89 -0.08 -4.68 -14.35
C SER A 89 0.11 -6.19 -14.19
N LEU A 90 0.73 -6.83 -15.17
CA LEU A 90 1.15 -8.24 -15.08
C LEU A 90 2.64 -8.39 -14.79
N ASP A 91 3.43 -7.31 -14.92
CA ASP A 91 4.89 -7.33 -14.85
C ASP A 91 5.49 -6.27 -13.90
N GLY A 92 4.66 -5.38 -13.36
CA GLY A 92 5.05 -4.30 -12.45
C GLY A 92 5.72 -3.12 -13.15
N ILE A 93 5.85 -3.15 -14.47
CA ILE A 93 6.51 -2.15 -15.30
C ILE A 93 5.50 -1.46 -16.22
N ASN A 94 4.67 -2.24 -16.90
CA ASN A 94 3.63 -1.75 -17.80
C ASN A 94 2.30 -1.68 -17.04
N TRP A 95 1.87 -0.47 -16.70
CA TRP A 95 0.64 -0.23 -15.94
C TRP A 95 -0.49 0.26 -16.83
N THR A 96 -1.65 -0.38 -16.71
CA THR A 96 -2.90 0.01 -17.37
C THR A 96 -3.81 0.70 -16.38
N ARG A 97 -4.09 1.98 -16.60
CA ARG A 97 -5.09 2.74 -15.82
C ARG A 97 -6.49 2.19 -16.08
N TYR A 98 -7.33 2.17 -15.04
CA TYR A 98 -8.75 1.96 -15.23
C TYR A 98 -9.40 3.18 -15.89
N SER A 99 -10.19 2.95 -16.92
CA SER A 99 -10.81 4.02 -17.72
C SER A 99 -11.87 4.83 -16.97
N GLY A 100 -12.43 4.27 -15.90
CA GLY A 100 -13.39 4.96 -15.02
C GLY A 100 -12.76 5.66 -13.82
N ASN A 101 -11.43 5.83 -13.80
CA ASN A 101 -10.77 6.58 -12.73
C ASN A 101 -11.28 8.04 -12.64
N PRO A 102 -11.26 8.65 -11.45
CA PRO A 102 -10.83 8.06 -10.16
C PRO A 102 -11.86 7.09 -9.55
N VAL A 103 -11.40 6.13 -8.75
CA VAL A 103 -12.24 5.14 -8.04
C VAL A 103 -12.69 5.61 -6.66
N MET A 104 -12.10 6.69 -6.15
CA MET A 104 -12.56 7.38 -4.94
C MET A 104 -12.24 8.86 -5.03
N THR A 105 -13.24 9.70 -4.74
CA THR A 105 -13.12 11.16 -4.74
C THR A 105 -13.41 11.78 -3.39
N GLU A 106 -13.04 13.06 -3.22
CA GLU A 106 -13.48 13.85 -2.08
C GLU A 106 -15.01 13.85 -1.93
N ARG A 107 -15.48 14.05 -0.70
CA ARG A 107 -16.92 14.23 -0.39
C ARG A 107 -17.16 15.67 0.06
N PRO A 108 -17.69 16.55 -0.82
CA PRO A 108 -17.98 17.92 -0.45
C PRO A 108 -18.82 18.04 0.83
N GLY A 109 -18.31 18.78 1.83
CA GLY A 109 -18.97 19.01 3.11
C GLY A 109 -18.77 17.91 4.18
N GLU A 110 -18.02 16.86 3.87
CA GLU A 110 -17.60 15.84 4.83
C GLU A 110 -16.16 16.09 5.32
N TRP A 111 -15.66 15.24 6.21
CA TRP A 111 -14.30 15.36 6.78
C TRP A 111 -13.17 15.15 5.76
N ASP A 112 -13.47 14.55 4.60
CA ASP A 112 -12.58 14.31 3.47
C ASP A 112 -13.02 15.07 2.21
N ASP A 113 -13.39 16.34 2.37
CA ASP A 113 -13.89 17.21 1.31
C ASP A 113 -12.80 17.93 0.49
N TRP A 114 -11.53 17.86 0.88
CA TRP A 114 -10.41 18.48 0.15
C TRP A 114 -9.54 17.48 -0.61
N GLU A 115 -9.28 16.32 -0.01
CA GLU A 115 -8.55 15.24 -0.66
C GLU A 115 -8.88 13.87 -0.07
N VAL A 116 -8.72 12.85 -0.91
CA VAL A 116 -8.59 11.44 -0.52
C VAL A 116 -7.30 10.89 -1.13
N ALA A 117 -6.39 10.41 -0.29
CA ALA A 117 -5.03 10.02 -0.68
C ALA A 117 -4.52 8.85 0.18
N ASP A 118 -3.22 8.54 0.05
CA ASP A 118 -2.51 7.52 0.84
C ASP A 118 -3.27 6.19 0.94
N PRO A 119 -3.63 5.54 -0.18
CA PRO A 119 -4.33 4.26 -0.10
C PRO A 119 -3.45 3.20 0.57
N VAL A 120 -4.00 2.44 1.50
CA VAL A 120 -3.39 1.21 2.05
C VAL A 120 -4.41 0.11 1.95
N VAL A 121 -4.16 -0.86 1.07
CA VAL A 121 -5.13 -1.90 0.72
C VAL A 121 -4.68 -3.27 1.22
N LEU A 122 -5.61 -4.00 1.82
CA LEU A 122 -5.41 -5.36 2.27
C LEU A 122 -6.50 -6.25 1.68
N GLN A 123 -6.11 -7.36 1.05
CA GLN A 123 -7.04 -8.43 0.70
C GLN A 123 -7.32 -9.29 1.93
N ASP A 124 -8.60 -9.46 2.27
CA ASP A 124 -9.05 -10.29 3.38
C ASP A 124 -10.25 -11.17 2.97
N GLY A 125 -9.98 -12.43 2.63
CA GLY A 125 -10.95 -13.29 1.97
C GLY A 125 -11.33 -12.71 0.60
N ASP A 126 -12.63 -12.59 0.32
CA ASP A 126 -13.14 -11.98 -0.91
C ASP A 126 -13.31 -10.44 -0.82
N THR A 127 -12.88 -9.84 0.30
CA THR A 127 -13.05 -8.40 0.55
C THR A 127 -11.70 -7.69 0.54
N LEU A 128 -11.60 -6.68 -0.31
CA LEU A 128 -10.57 -5.64 -0.22
C LEU A 128 -10.96 -4.64 0.85
N ARG A 129 -9.98 -4.27 1.68
CA ARG A 129 -10.12 -3.28 2.74
C ARG A 129 -9.11 -2.18 2.50
N MET A 130 -9.56 -0.94 2.42
CA MET A 130 -8.72 0.24 2.23
C MET A 130 -8.78 1.11 3.46
N TRP A 131 -7.62 1.48 3.97
CA TRP A 131 -7.44 2.66 4.81
C TRP A 131 -6.90 3.77 3.93
N TYR A 132 -7.42 4.98 4.05
CA TYR A 132 -7.04 6.10 3.20
C TYR A 132 -6.89 7.37 4.04
N GLY A 133 -5.98 8.26 3.65
CA GLY A 133 -5.90 9.60 4.24
C GLY A 133 -6.98 10.51 3.64
N GLY A 134 -7.66 11.28 4.48
CA GLY A 134 -8.55 12.36 4.04
C GLY A 134 -8.26 13.65 4.78
N ARG A 135 -8.43 14.79 4.13
CA ARG A 135 -8.28 16.12 4.75
C ARG A 135 -9.49 17.02 4.45
N PRO A 136 -9.85 17.92 5.39
CA PRO A 136 -10.89 18.89 5.16
C PRO A 136 -10.36 20.22 4.56
N LEU A 137 -11.20 20.91 3.79
CA LEU A 137 -10.95 22.19 3.11
C LEU A 137 -10.78 23.35 4.09
N SER A 138 -11.23 23.21 5.34
CA SER A 138 -11.24 24.26 6.36
C SER A 138 -9.86 24.78 6.80
N SER A 139 -8.76 24.38 6.14
CA SER A 139 -7.54 25.18 6.21
C SER A 139 -6.57 25.01 5.04
N PRO A 140 -6.55 25.96 4.08
CA PRO A 140 -5.49 26.04 3.06
C PRO A 140 -4.11 26.40 3.63
N SER A 141 -4.03 26.82 4.90
CA SER A 141 -2.81 27.30 5.56
C SER A 141 -2.57 26.75 6.96
N SER A 142 -3.41 25.84 7.46
CA SER A 142 -3.10 25.03 8.63
C SER A 142 -2.65 23.65 8.14
N PRO A 143 -1.71 22.97 8.80
CA PRO A 143 -1.59 21.52 8.73
C PRO A 143 -2.82 20.85 9.37
N ALA A 144 -4.04 21.27 8.96
CA ALA A 144 -5.31 20.77 9.46
C ALA A 144 -5.29 19.26 9.23
N GLY A 145 -5.23 18.54 10.35
CA GLY A 145 -4.82 17.16 10.38
C GLY A 145 -5.63 16.32 9.43
N GLY A 146 -4.94 15.38 8.79
CA GLY A 146 -5.62 14.28 8.15
C GLY A 146 -6.47 13.51 9.16
N ALA A 147 -7.36 12.70 8.64
CA ALA A 147 -7.92 11.57 9.35
C ALA A 147 -7.77 10.34 8.46
N ILE A 148 -7.81 9.17 9.05
CA ILE A 148 -7.78 7.91 8.34
C ILE A 148 -9.21 7.44 8.17
N GLY A 149 -9.64 7.30 6.91
CA GLY A 149 -10.89 6.68 6.55
C GLY A 149 -10.76 5.18 6.35
N TYR A 150 -11.90 4.52 6.24
CA TYR A 150 -11.98 3.10 5.97
C TYR A 150 -13.03 2.80 4.90
N ALA A 151 -12.67 1.92 3.97
CA ALA A 151 -13.55 1.47 2.91
C ALA A 151 -13.38 -0.03 2.60
N THR A 152 -14.43 -0.62 2.03
CA THR A 152 -14.44 -2.01 1.58
C THR A 152 -14.87 -2.11 0.13
N SER A 153 -14.33 -3.09 -0.58
CA SER A 153 -14.70 -3.39 -1.96
C SER A 153 -14.54 -4.88 -2.22
N VAL A 154 -15.23 -5.40 -3.24
CA VAL A 154 -15.03 -6.77 -3.75
C VAL A 154 -14.31 -6.76 -5.10
N ASP A 155 -14.23 -5.61 -5.78
CA ASP A 155 -13.66 -5.48 -7.12
C ASP A 155 -12.48 -4.47 -7.19
N GLY A 156 -12.27 -3.70 -6.13
CA GLY A 156 -11.21 -2.68 -6.05
C GLY A 156 -11.55 -1.37 -6.75
N ILE A 157 -12.75 -1.26 -7.32
CA ILE A 157 -13.21 -0.14 -8.13
C ILE A 157 -14.37 0.57 -7.43
N HIS A 158 -15.35 -0.19 -6.93
CA HIS A 158 -16.49 0.37 -6.21
C HIS A 158 -16.27 0.21 -4.70
N TRP A 159 -16.12 1.34 -4.00
CA TRP A 159 -15.75 1.37 -2.59
C TRP A 159 -16.93 1.79 -1.70
N ASN A 160 -17.28 0.93 -0.75
CA ASN A 160 -18.20 1.22 0.35
C ASN A 160 -17.39 1.76 1.54
N ARG A 161 -17.40 3.09 1.70
CA ARG A 161 -16.66 3.84 2.72
C ARG A 161 -17.51 4.19 3.93
N LEU A 162 -16.91 4.19 5.11
CA LEU A 162 -17.57 4.68 6.33
C LEU A 162 -17.82 6.20 6.23
N SER A 163 -18.86 6.68 6.92
CA SER A 163 -19.16 8.11 6.99
C SER A 163 -18.13 8.85 7.85
N ALA A 164 -17.79 8.30 9.02
CA ALA A 164 -16.79 8.87 9.93
C ALA A 164 -15.39 8.28 9.68
N PRO A 165 -14.31 9.01 10.01
CA PRO A 165 -12.97 8.45 10.03
C PRO A 165 -12.83 7.38 11.12
N VAL A 166 -11.87 6.47 10.93
CA VAL A 166 -11.50 5.44 11.92
C VAL A 166 -10.36 5.86 12.83
N LEU A 167 -9.62 6.91 12.46
CA LEU A 167 -8.60 7.52 13.29
C LEU A 167 -8.49 9.02 12.95
N GLU A 168 -8.56 9.86 13.97
CA GLU A 168 -8.39 11.31 13.83
C GLU A 168 -7.03 11.72 14.37
N ARG A 169 -6.54 12.88 13.91
CA ARG A 169 -5.36 13.52 14.48
C ARG A 169 -5.53 13.77 15.98
N GLY A 170 -4.45 13.62 16.74
CA GLY A 170 -4.41 14.01 18.14
C GLY A 170 -4.66 15.49 18.40
N ALA A 171 -5.04 15.81 19.64
CA ALA A 171 -5.20 17.17 20.11
C ALA A 171 -3.87 17.95 20.03
N ALA A 172 -3.92 19.28 20.00
CA ALA A 172 -2.72 20.10 19.93
C ALA A 172 -1.72 19.77 21.07
N GLY A 173 -0.47 19.47 20.70
CA GLY A 173 0.59 19.04 21.60
C GLY A 173 0.67 17.53 21.84
N GLU A 174 -0.26 16.73 21.31
CA GLU A 174 -0.12 15.27 21.28
C GLU A 174 0.89 14.84 20.20
N TRP A 175 1.41 13.61 20.33
CA TRP A 175 2.49 13.11 19.48
C TRP A 175 2.10 12.98 18.01
N ASP A 176 0.80 12.87 17.73
CA ASP A 176 0.14 12.76 16.44
C ASP A 176 -0.66 14.03 16.07
N ASP A 177 -0.31 15.19 16.64
CA ASP A 177 -0.93 16.48 16.32
C ASP A 177 -0.44 17.11 15.00
N GLY A 178 0.27 16.37 14.17
CA GLY A 178 0.76 16.84 12.87
C GLY A 178 -0.09 16.31 11.73
N ILE A 179 0.39 15.22 11.14
CA ILE A 179 -0.23 14.51 10.03
C ILE A 179 -0.47 13.07 10.48
N ILE A 180 -1.66 12.57 10.21
CA ILE A 180 -1.98 11.15 10.35
C ILE A 180 -2.40 10.62 8.97
N VAL A 181 -1.73 9.55 8.56
CA VAL A 181 -1.94 8.85 7.30
C VAL A 181 -1.78 7.37 7.56
N PRO A 182 -2.45 6.49 6.79
CA PRO A 182 -2.23 5.08 6.93
C PRO A 182 -0.81 4.71 6.45
N GLY A 183 -0.06 3.98 7.27
CA GLY A 183 1.27 3.50 6.90
C GLY A 183 1.18 2.17 6.14
N LYS A 184 1.07 1.07 6.88
CA LYS A 184 0.82 -0.27 6.35
C LYS A 184 -0.11 -0.97 7.31
N VAL A 185 -1.09 -1.71 6.78
CA VAL A 185 -1.97 -2.52 7.62
C VAL A 185 -1.65 -4.00 7.46
N ILE A 186 -1.56 -4.70 8.59
CA ILE A 186 -1.47 -6.16 8.66
C ILE A 186 -2.66 -6.73 9.43
N LYS A 187 -3.03 -7.97 9.14
CA LYS A 187 -4.07 -8.71 9.88
C LYS A 187 -3.44 -9.76 10.76
N GLU A 188 -3.82 -9.76 12.04
CA GLU A 188 -3.45 -10.77 13.03
C GLU A 188 -4.72 -11.31 13.70
N GLY A 189 -5.11 -12.55 13.34
CA GLY A 189 -6.37 -13.13 13.78
C GLY A 189 -7.57 -12.31 13.30
N SER A 190 -8.36 -11.78 14.23
CA SER A 190 -9.49 -10.89 13.93
C SER A 190 -9.14 -9.39 13.97
N THR A 191 -7.87 -9.04 14.20
CA THR A 191 -7.43 -7.67 14.44
C THR A 191 -6.63 -7.14 13.24
N TYR A 192 -6.85 -5.88 12.89
CA TYR A 192 -6.02 -5.13 11.95
C TYR A 192 -5.10 -4.20 12.74
N LYS A 193 -3.82 -4.17 12.36
CA LYS A 193 -2.79 -3.32 12.99
C LYS A 193 -2.15 -2.43 11.94
N MET A 194 -1.96 -1.17 12.30
CA MET A 194 -1.33 -0.12 11.51
C MET A 194 -0.08 0.38 12.20
#